data_AF-A0AAJ2BJM6-F1
#
_entry.id   AF-A0AAJ2BJM6-F1
#
_cell.length_a   1.000
_cell.length_b   1.000
_cell.length_c   1.000
_cell.angle_alpha   90.00
_cell.angle_beta   90.00
_cell.angle_gamma   90.00
#
_symmetry.space_group_name_H-M   'P 1'
#
loop_
_entity.id
_entity.type
_entity.pdbx_description
1 polymer ?
#
loop_
_entity_poly.entity_id
_entity_poly.type
_entity_poly.pdbx_seq_one_letter_code
_entity_poly.pdbx_strand_id
1 'polypeptide(L)'
;MKTNATIRLTRTQYRALAETAKAAGIGLKVDTAEQMGCWGDFCLVASDLVSNALAHRSACLQRPCATLATSINTAAFRSASRPELDWGQLHDHEVYTFVLQHEIGHWVDNFNPFAIWDCPDLALRRQLESAAQLANEVLADRFAWEQVRPGEAFALCESGNRMQKQVAEAFELLDLHVPRKRRQVLPLPAGQYASVPTKMLRDDRLRAFVGSRVHPTLTQPSSARARATSRRTVRPTQEVTYGQR
;
A
#
# COMPACT_ATOMS: atom_id res chain seq x y z
N MET A 1 -4.98 -15.57 -20.43
CA MET A 1 -5.51 -14.80 -21.58
C MET A 1 -5.27 -13.31 -21.36
N LYS A 2 -4.96 -12.55 -22.42
CA LYS A 2 -4.92 -11.08 -22.42
C LYS A 2 -6.18 -10.59 -23.10
N THR A 3 -6.94 -9.70 -22.46
CA THR A 3 -8.12 -9.06 -23.07
C THR A 3 -8.03 -7.54 -22.95
N ASN A 4 -8.79 -6.82 -23.78
CA ASN A 4 -8.97 -5.37 -23.66
C ASN A 4 -10.27 -5.08 -22.90
N ALA A 5 -10.32 -5.51 -21.64
CA ALA A 5 -11.51 -5.43 -20.79
C ALA A 5 -11.22 -4.65 -19.49
N THR A 6 -12.29 -4.25 -18.80
CA THR A 6 -12.16 -3.77 -17.42
C THR A 6 -12.27 -4.96 -16.48
N ILE A 7 -11.15 -5.37 -15.89
CA ILE A 7 -11.14 -6.37 -14.83
C ILE A 7 -11.52 -5.73 -13.49
N ARG A 8 -12.15 -6.50 -12.61
CA ARG A 8 -12.60 -6.05 -11.29
C ARG A 8 -11.99 -6.90 -10.20
N LEU A 9 -11.49 -6.26 -9.15
CA LEU A 9 -10.96 -6.95 -7.99
C LEU A 9 -12.10 -7.65 -7.24
N THR A 10 -12.07 -8.97 -7.20
CA THR A 10 -13.04 -9.74 -6.42
C THR A 10 -12.68 -9.72 -4.93
N ARG A 11 -13.66 -10.00 -4.08
CA ARG A 11 -13.44 -10.12 -2.62
C ARG A 11 -12.46 -11.25 -2.28
N THR A 12 -12.52 -12.35 -3.02
CA THR A 12 -11.61 -13.49 -2.83
C THR A 12 -10.18 -13.11 -3.21
N GLN A 13 -9.98 -12.48 -4.37
CA GLN A 13 -8.65 -11.99 -4.77
C GLN A 13 -8.10 -10.99 -3.76
N TYR A 14 -8.89 -10.01 -3.34
CA TYR A 14 -8.47 -9.05 -2.31
C TYR A 14 -7.98 -9.74 -1.04
N ARG A 15 -8.69 -10.77 -0.55
CA ARG A 15 -8.29 -11.46 0.69
C ARG A 15 -6.95 -12.18 0.53
N ALA A 16 -6.72 -12.85 -0.60
CA ALA A 16 -5.44 -13.48 -0.90
C ALA A 16 -4.30 -12.44 -1.01
N LEU A 17 -4.56 -11.34 -1.70
CA LEU A 17 -3.62 -10.22 -1.82
C LEU A 17 -3.35 -9.54 -0.48
N ALA A 18 -4.35 -9.43 0.40
CA ALA A 18 -4.18 -8.86 1.73
C ALA A 18 -3.27 -9.74 2.61
N GLU A 19 -3.32 -11.06 2.48
CA GLU A 19 -2.36 -11.95 3.16
C GLU A 19 -0.94 -11.77 2.60
N THR A 20 -0.79 -11.58 1.29
CA THR A 20 0.51 -11.27 0.66
C THR A 20 1.08 -9.95 1.19
N ALA A 21 0.26 -8.90 1.25
CA ALA A 21 0.63 -7.60 1.82
C ALA A 21 1.06 -7.71 3.29
N LYS A 22 0.33 -8.48 4.10
CA LYS A 22 0.67 -8.72 5.52
C LYS A 22 2.00 -9.45 5.67
N ALA A 23 2.27 -10.43 4.82
CA ALA A 23 3.56 -11.13 4.82
C ALA A 23 4.72 -10.16 4.54
N ALA A 24 4.50 -9.14 3.71
CA ALA A 24 5.45 -8.04 3.47
C ALA A 24 5.46 -6.95 4.57
N GLY A 25 4.64 -7.08 5.61
CA GLY A 25 4.58 -6.14 6.74
C GLY A 25 3.72 -4.89 6.52
N ILE A 26 2.91 -4.86 5.45
CA ILE A 26 2.08 -3.71 5.09
C ILE A 26 0.58 -4.06 5.09
N GLY A 27 -0.27 -3.05 5.26
CA GLY A 27 -1.72 -3.19 5.09
C GLY A 27 -2.14 -3.08 3.63
N LEU A 28 -3.33 -3.60 3.30
CA LEU A 28 -3.93 -3.47 1.97
C LEU A 28 -5.27 -2.74 2.04
N LYS A 29 -5.38 -1.66 1.27
CA LYS A 29 -6.60 -0.87 1.05
C LYS A 29 -7.07 -1.06 -0.39
N VAL A 30 -8.32 -0.68 -0.67
CA VAL A 30 -8.80 -0.51 -2.04
C VAL A 30 -9.49 0.83 -2.21
N ASP A 31 -9.49 1.31 -3.45
CA ASP A 31 -10.25 2.51 -3.83
C ASP A 31 -10.71 2.45 -5.30
N THR A 32 -11.39 3.46 -5.83
CA THR A 32 -11.65 3.55 -7.27
C THR A 32 -10.43 4.09 -8.02
N ALA A 33 -10.20 3.60 -9.24
CA ALA A 33 -9.13 4.13 -10.10
C ALA A 33 -9.29 5.64 -10.35
N GLU A 34 -10.54 6.13 -10.43
CA GLU A 34 -10.85 7.55 -10.56
C GLU A 34 -10.37 8.38 -9.37
N GLN A 35 -10.57 7.90 -8.14
CA GLN A 35 -10.12 8.61 -6.93
C GLN A 35 -8.60 8.55 -6.76
N MET A 36 -7.98 7.46 -7.23
CA MET A 36 -6.53 7.27 -7.12
C MET A 36 -5.75 7.98 -8.24
N GLY A 37 -6.31 8.11 -9.44
CA GLY A 37 -5.56 8.52 -10.64
C GLY A 37 -4.57 7.47 -11.16
N CYS A 38 -4.49 6.30 -10.51
CA CYS A 38 -3.58 5.21 -10.82
C CYS A 38 -4.22 3.85 -10.47
N TRP A 39 -3.47 2.75 -10.65
CA TRP A 39 -3.95 1.39 -10.37
C TRP A 39 -3.46 0.82 -9.02
N GLY A 40 -2.34 1.33 -8.54
CA GLY A 40 -1.69 1.00 -7.27
C GLY A 40 -1.07 2.25 -6.66
N ASP A 41 -1.05 2.34 -5.34
CA ASP A 41 -0.41 3.43 -4.60
C ASP A 41 0.17 2.92 -3.28
N PHE A 42 1.46 3.17 -3.06
CA PHE A 42 2.14 2.88 -1.81
C PHE A 42 2.26 4.14 -0.94
N CYS A 43 1.64 4.10 0.23
CA CYS A 43 1.77 5.15 1.22
C CYS A 43 2.82 4.75 2.27
N LEU A 44 3.98 5.40 2.23
CA LEU A 44 5.06 5.21 3.20
C LEU A 44 4.67 5.67 4.61
N VAL A 45 3.72 6.62 4.72
CA VAL A 45 3.20 7.10 6.00
C VAL A 45 2.30 6.03 6.63
N ALA A 46 2.46 5.82 7.93
CA ALA A 46 1.68 4.84 8.64
C ALA A 46 0.17 5.17 8.60
N SER A 47 -0.62 4.19 8.18
CA SER A 47 -2.07 4.18 8.28
C SER A 47 -2.50 3.42 9.54
N ASP A 48 -3.67 3.76 10.07
CA ASP A 48 -4.27 3.02 11.19
C ASP A 48 -4.90 1.70 10.71
N LEU A 49 -4.50 0.60 11.35
CA LEU A 49 -5.05 -0.74 11.17
C LEU A 49 -5.68 -1.20 12.48
N VAL A 50 -6.82 -1.89 12.42
CA VAL A 50 -7.35 -2.60 13.59
C VAL A 50 -6.68 -3.97 13.69
N SER A 51 -6.22 -4.34 14.88
CA SER A 51 -5.54 -5.62 15.10
C SER A 51 -6.45 -6.83 14.86
N ASN A 52 -7.74 -6.71 15.17
CA ASN A 52 -8.75 -7.75 15.01
C ASN A 52 -10.14 -7.14 14.76
N ALA A 53 -10.61 -7.25 13.52
CA ALA A 53 -11.89 -6.71 13.09
C ALA A 53 -13.12 -7.51 13.60
N LEU A 54 -12.93 -8.64 14.28
CA LEU A 54 -14.01 -9.38 14.95
C LEU A 54 -14.31 -8.84 16.35
N ALA A 55 -13.36 -8.12 16.96
CA ALA A 55 -13.47 -7.69 18.35
C ALA A 55 -14.23 -6.37 18.47
N HIS A 56 -15.10 -6.28 19.48
CA HIS A 56 -15.80 -5.04 19.84
C HIS A 56 -14.84 -3.89 20.16
N ARG A 57 -13.70 -4.21 20.79
CA ARG A 57 -12.56 -3.31 21.03
C ARG A 57 -11.32 -3.99 20.47
N SER A 58 -10.64 -3.30 19.56
CA SER A 58 -9.41 -3.77 18.95
C SER A 58 -8.37 -2.67 19.06
N ALA A 59 -7.13 -3.07 19.37
CA ALA A 59 -6.00 -2.16 19.36
C ALA A 59 -5.78 -1.62 17.94
N CYS A 60 -5.33 -0.37 17.87
CA CYS A 60 -4.87 0.21 16.61
C CYS A 60 -3.37 -0.04 16.46
N LEU A 61 -2.98 -0.47 15.26
CA LEU A 61 -1.59 -0.61 14.84
C LEU A 61 -1.33 0.44 13.76
N GLN A 62 -0.11 0.98 13.72
CA GLN A 62 0.32 1.91 12.69
C GLN A 62 1.29 1.21 11.75
N ARG A 63 0.93 1.12 10.47
CA ARG A 63 1.71 0.44 9.43
C ARG A 63 1.55 1.12 8.07
N PRO A 64 2.57 1.10 7.20
CA PRO A 64 2.42 1.49 5.80
C PRO A 64 1.33 0.66 5.12
N CYS A 65 0.73 1.20 4.06
CA CYS A 65 -0.26 0.46 3.27
C CYS A 65 -0.06 0.67 1.78
N ALA A 66 -0.34 -0.39 1.01
CA ALA A 66 -0.67 -0.28 -0.39
C ALA A 66 -2.18 -0.04 -0.57
N THR A 67 -2.56 0.60 -1.67
CA THR A 67 -3.93 0.75 -2.13
C THR A 67 -4.04 0.19 -3.54
N LEU A 68 -5.05 -0.65 -3.82
CA LEU A 68 -5.34 -1.13 -5.17
C LEU A 68 -6.64 -0.55 -5.71
N ALA A 69 -6.66 -0.26 -7.01
CA ALA A 69 -7.88 0.12 -7.69
C ALA A 69 -8.86 -1.06 -7.77
N THR A 70 -10.13 -0.84 -7.43
CA THR A 70 -11.20 -1.85 -7.47
C THR A 70 -11.53 -2.34 -8.88
N SER A 71 -11.09 -1.62 -9.91
CA SER A 71 -11.16 -2.02 -11.32
C SER A 71 -10.00 -1.44 -12.12
N ILE A 72 -9.51 -2.19 -13.11
CA ILE A 72 -8.42 -1.79 -14.00
C ILE A 72 -8.86 -1.99 -15.45
N ASN A 73 -8.75 -0.95 -16.27
CA ASN A 73 -8.83 -1.09 -17.73
C ASN A 73 -7.51 -1.69 -18.22
N THR A 74 -7.54 -2.93 -18.69
CA THR A 74 -6.32 -3.67 -19.02
C THR A 74 -5.62 -3.17 -20.28
N ALA A 75 -6.34 -2.53 -21.21
CA ALA A 75 -5.72 -1.91 -22.37
C ALA A 75 -4.89 -0.69 -21.94
N ALA A 76 -5.46 0.20 -21.14
CA ALA A 76 -4.75 1.37 -20.60
C ALA A 76 -3.57 0.97 -19.70
N PHE A 77 -3.74 -0.07 -18.88
CA PHE A 77 -2.67 -0.61 -18.04
C PHE A 77 -1.50 -1.14 -18.87
N ARG A 78 -1.77 -1.94 -19.90
CA ARG A 78 -0.73 -2.53 -20.75
C ARG A 78 -0.04 -1.53 -21.67
N SER A 79 -0.71 -0.43 -22.00
CA SER A 79 -0.13 0.67 -22.77
C SER A 79 0.58 1.71 -21.90
N ALA A 80 0.66 1.51 -20.58
CA ALA A 80 1.32 2.46 -19.69
C ALA A 80 2.79 2.62 -20.09
N SER A 81 3.25 3.86 -20.17
CA SER A 81 4.67 4.14 -20.37
C SER A 81 5.42 3.79 -19.08
N ARG A 82 6.36 2.87 -19.18
CA ARG A 82 7.19 2.40 -18.07
C ARG A 82 8.67 2.65 -18.38
N PRO A 83 9.48 2.93 -17.36
CA PRO A 83 10.89 3.24 -17.57
C PRO A 83 11.68 2.05 -18.10
N GLU A 84 11.22 0.82 -17.85
CA GLU A 84 11.96 -0.38 -18.24
C GLU A 84 11.10 -1.55 -18.71
N LEU A 85 10.13 -2.00 -17.90
CA LEU A 85 9.37 -3.22 -18.14
C LEU A 85 8.19 -3.02 -19.10
N ASP A 86 7.98 -3.95 -20.04
CA ASP A 86 6.77 -4.02 -20.85
C ASP A 86 5.62 -4.70 -20.09
N TRP A 87 4.76 -3.89 -19.47
CA TRP A 87 3.54 -4.35 -18.80
C TRP A 87 2.55 -5.03 -19.77
N GLY A 88 2.69 -4.82 -21.08
CA GLY A 88 1.95 -5.51 -22.13
C GLY A 88 2.13 -7.03 -22.12
N GLN A 89 3.16 -7.54 -21.46
CA GLN A 89 3.41 -8.98 -21.33
C GLN A 89 2.47 -9.69 -20.35
N LEU A 90 1.86 -8.97 -19.42
CA LEU A 90 1.05 -9.54 -18.34
C LEU A 90 -0.33 -10.00 -18.84
N HIS A 91 -0.74 -11.21 -18.45
CA HIS A 91 -2.09 -11.73 -18.59
C HIS A 91 -3.06 -11.11 -17.58
N ASP A 92 -4.36 -11.14 -17.87
CA ASP A 92 -5.37 -10.47 -17.03
C ASP A 92 -5.36 -10.94 -15.56
N HIS A 93 -5.09 -12.23 -15.34
CA HIS A 93 -5.03 -12.83 -14.00
C HIS A 93 -3.78 -12.43 -13.20
N GLU A 94 -2.74 -11.93 -13.87
CA GLU A 94 -1.48 -11.51 -13.25
C GLU A 94 -1.53 -10.04 -12.80
N VAL A 95 -2.37 -9.21 -13.42
CA VAL A 95 -2.37 -7.74 -13.25
C VAL A 95 -2.46 -7.31 -11.79
N TYR A 96 -3.43 -7.81 -11.02
CA TYR A 96 -3.59 -7.39 -9.63
C TYR A 96 -2.45 -7.82 -8.71
N THR A 97 -1.93 -9.03 -8.93
CA THR A 97 -0.75 -9.52 -8.20
C THR A 97 0.46 -8.68 -8.55
N PHE A 98 0.67 -8.39 -9.83
CA PHE A 98 1.75 -7.55 -10.30
C PHE A 98 1.71 -6.15 -9.67
N VAL A 99 0.55 -5.48 -9.72
CA VAL A 99 0.40 -4.15 -9.10
C VAL A 99 0.69 -4.20 -7.59
N LEU A 100 0.17 -5.19 -6.86
CA LEU A 100 0.50 -5.30 -5.43
C LEU A 100 1.99 -5.52 -5.19
N GLN A 101 2.63 -6.42 -5.95
CA GLN A 101 4.05 -6.70 -5.78
C GLN A 101 4.89 -5.49 -6.15
N HIS A 102 4.47 -4.69 -7.12
CA HIS A 102 5.08 -3.40 -7.45
C HIS A 102 5.05 -2.47 -6.22
N GLU A 103 3.89 -2.30 -5.57
CA GLU A 103 3.80 -1.49 -4.35
C GLU A 103 4.62 -2.07 -3.18
N ILE A 104 4.71 -3.40 -3.06
CA ILE A 104 5.60 -4.05 -2.09
C ILE A 104 7.06 -3.77 -2.42
N GLY A 105 7.44 -3.76 -3.71
CA GLY A 105 8.78 -3.41 -4.19
C GLY A 105 9.23 -2.04 -3.68
N HIS A 106 8.35 -1.04 -3.72
CA HIS A 106 8.62 0.28 -3.14
C HIS A 106 8.91 0.26 -1.64
N TRP A 107 8.36 -0.71 -0.91
CA TRP A 107 8.60 -0.88 0.52
C TRP A 107 9.89 -1.65 0.83
N VAL A 108 10.13 -2.77 0.15
CA VAL A 108 11.17 -3.74 0.54
C VAL A 108 12.55 -3.42 0.00
N ASP A 109 12.64 -2.93 -1.24
CA ASP A 109 13.90 -2.83 -1.96
C ASP A 109 14.00 -1.51 -2.76
N ASN A 110 14.08 -0.40 -2.02
CA ASN A 110 14.00 0.94 -2.60
C ASN A 110 14.91 1.98 -1.93
N PHE A 111 15.25 3.06 -2.63
CA PHE A 111 15.99 4.18 -2.04
C PHE A 111 15.09 4.96 -1.07
N ASN A 112 15.63 5.32 0.10
CA ASN A 112 14.85 5.96 1.16
C ASN A 112 14.64 7.45 0.86
N PRO A 113 13.39 7.91 0.62
CA PRO A 113 13.13 9.33 0.31
C PRO A 113 13.52 10.28 1.45
N PHE A 114 13.50 9.82 2.71
CA PHE A 114 13.92 10.67 3.84
C PHE A 114 15.40 11.05 3.77
N ALA A 115 16.27 10.14 3.31
CA ALA A 115 17.70 10.44 3.17
C ALA A 115 17.97 11.49 2.08
N ILE A 116 17.09 11.58 1.07
CA ILE A 116 17.16 12.63 0.04
C ILE A 116 16.69 13.97 0.62
N TRP A 117 15.64 13.97 1.44
CA TRP A 117 15.14 15.20 2.06
C TRP A 117 16.12 15.82 3.04
N ASP A 118 16.98 15.01 3.67
CA ASP A 118 18.04 15.44 4.57
C ASP A 118 19.23 16.08 3.83
N CYS A 119 19.28 16.03 2.48
CA CYS A 119 20.32 16.68 1.69
C CYS A 119 20.19 18.21 1.76
N PRO A 120 21.20 18.94 2.29
CA PRO A 120 21.11 20.39 2.46
C PRO A 120 21.30 21.17 1.16
N ASP A 121 22.01 20.61 0.18
CA ASP A 121 22.16 21.19 -1.15
C ASP A 121 20.87 20.96 -1.96
N LEU A 122 20.13 22.05 -2.25
CA LEU A 122 18.87 22.01 -2.98
C LEU A 122 19.02 21.60 -4.45
N ALA A 123 20.14 21.92 -5.10
CA ALA A 123 20.38 21.56 -6.48
C ALA A 123 20.65 20.05 -6.58
N LEU A 124 21.51 19.53 -5.70
CA LEU A 124 21.77 18.11 -5.59
C LEU A 124 20.50 17.35 -5.18
N ARG A 125 19.75 17.85 -4.20
CA ARG A 125 18.49 17.24 -3.76
C ARG A 125 17.50 17.04 -4.91
N ARG A 126 17.32 18.04 -5.79
CA ARG A 126 16.43 17.91 -6.96
C ARG A 126 16.92 16.83 -7.93
N GLN A 127 18.23 16.71 -8.13
CA GLN A 127 18.81 15.65 -8.96
C GLN A 127 18.55 14.27 -8.34
N LEU A 128 18.76 14.14 -7.03
CA LEU A 128 18.48 12.92 -6.28
C LEU A 128 16.99 12.55 -6.30
N GLU A 129 16.08 13.50 -6.14
CA GLU A 129 14.63 13.28 -6.22
C GLU A 129 14.23 12.73 -7.61
N SER A 130 14.74 13.34 -8.69
CA SER A 130 14.48 12.86 -10.05
C SER A 130 15.08 11.48 -10.32
N ALA A 131 16.32 11.24 -9.87
CA ALA A 131 16.98 9.94 -10.03
C ALA A 131 16.24 8.86 -9.24
N ALA A 132 15.83 9.17 -8.01
CA ALA A 132 15.08 8.24 -7.16
C ALA A 132 13.73 7.90 -7.76
N GLN A 133 12.99 8.86 -8.32
CA GLN A 133 11.72 8.56 -8.99
C GLN A 133 11.90 7.53 -10.10
N LEU A 134 12.93 7.67 -10.95
CA LEU A 134 13.23 6.71 -12.02
C LEU A 134 13.68 5.35 -11.47
N ALA A 135 14.71 5.34 -10.62
CA ALA A 135 15.30 4.11 -10.11
C ALA A 135 14.31 3.29 -9.27
N ASN A 136 13.49 3.96 -8.47
CA ASN A 136 12.52 3.32 -7.58
C ASN A 136 11.39 2.62 -8.35
N GLU A 137 10.92 3.20 -9.46
CA GLU A 137 9.94 2.56 -10.35
C GLU A 137 10.53 1.34 -11.05
N VAL A 138 11.78 1.42 -11.50
CA VAL A 138 12.51 0.29 -12.10
C VAL A 138 12.67 -0.86 -11.09
N LEU A 139 13.12 -0.55 -9.87
CA LEU A 139 13.28 -1.57 -8.82
C LEU A 139 11.94 -2.22 -8.46
N ALA A 140 10.87 -1.45 -8.35
CA ALA A 140 9.53 -1.98 -8.08
C ALA A 140 9.02 -2.88 -9.21
N ASP A 141 9.21 -2.52 -10.47
CA ASP A 141 8.86 -3.36 -11.63
C ASP A 141 9.67 -4.66 -11.66
N ARG A 142 10.97 -4.60 -11.41
CA ARG A 142 11.85 -5.78 -11.33
C ARG A 142 11.43 -6.72 -10.23
N PHE A 143 11.17 -6.19 -9.04
CA PHE A 143 10.68 -6.97 -7.91
C PHE A 143 9.33 -7.63 -8.27
N ALA A 144 8.38 -6.87 -8.81
CA ALA A 144 7.07 -7.39 -9.19
C ALA A 144 7.16 -8.51 -10.24
N TRP A 145 8.03 -8.35 -11.24
CA TRP A 145 8.25 -9.36 -12.27
C TRP A 145 8.79 -10.66 -11.68
N GLU A 146 9.80 -10.60 -10.81
CA GLU A 146 10.38 -11.79 -10.17
C GLU A 146 9.35 -12.55 -9.33
N GLN A 147 8.40 -11.85 -8.70
CA GLN A 147 7.35 -12.48 -7.91
C GLN A 147 6.23 -13.10 -8.77
N VAL A 148 5.89 -12.49 -9.90
CA VAL A 148 4.78 -12.95 -10.76
C VAL A 148 5.24 -14.01 -11.76
N ARG A 149 6.47 -13.90 -12.26
CA ARG A 149 7.07 -14.76 -13.28
C ARG A 149 8.49 -15.18 -12.90
N PRO A 150 8.64 -15.97 -11.82
CA PRO A 150 9.95 -16.36 -11.33
C PRO A 150 10.73 -17.14 -12.40
N GLY A 151 11.93 -16.66 -12.72
CA GLY A 151 12.84 -17.28 -13.70
C GLY A 151 12.54 -16.95 -15.16
N GLU A 152 11.46 -16.23 -15.48
CA GLU A 152 11.25 -15.74 -16.85
C GLU A 152 12.14 -14.53 -17.14
N ALA A 153 12.58 -14.41 -18.39
CA ALA A 153 13.38 -13.29 -18.84
C ALA A 153 12.63 -11.96 -18.64
N PHE A 154 13.33 -10.95 -18.15
CA PHE A 154 12.77 -9.63 -17.92
C PHE A 154 12.45 -8.95 -19.27
N ALA A 155 11.18 -8.67 -19.52
CA ALA A 155 10.70 -8.18 -20.81
C ALA A 155 10.89 -6.66 -20.94
N LEU A 156 12.02 -6.22 -21.46
CA LEU A 156 12.28 -4.79 -21.71
C LEU A 156 11.31 -4.21 -22.74
N CYS A 157 10.74 -3.03 -22.46
CA CYS A 157 10.04 -2.24 -23.45
C CYS A 157 11.02 -1.44 -24.33
N GLU A 158 10.54 -0.84 -25.41
CA GLU A 158 11.38 -0.02 -26.29
C GLU A 158 12.01 1.18 -25.53
N SER A 159 11.25 1.79 -24.63
CA SER A 159 11.77 2.85 -23.75
C SER A 159 12.86 2.32 -22.83
N GLY A 160 12.67 1.14 -22.24
CA GLY A 160 13.64 0.47 -21.38
C GLY A 160 14.97 0.24 -22.06
N ASN A 161 14.96 -0.16 -23.33
CA ASN A 161 16.18 -0.29 -24.12
C ASN A 161 16.91 1.04 -24.33
N ARG A 162 16.17 2.14 -24.61
CA ARG A 162 16.76 3.47 -24.79
C ARG A 162 17.27 4.08 -23.48
N MET A 163 16.57 3.81 -22.37
CA MET A 163 16.82 4.45 -21.07
C MET A 163 17.88 3.74 -20.22
N GLN A 164 18.44 2.61 -20.67
CA GLN A 164 19.44 1.85 -19.88
C GLN A 164 20.56 2.72 -19.32
N LYS A 165 21.13 3.63 -20.12
CA LYS A 165 22.19 4.54 -19.66
C LYS A 165 21.70 5.48 -18.55
N GLN A 166 20.53 6.10 -18.75
CA GLN A 166 19.94 7.02 -17.78
C GLN A 166 19.59 6.31 -16.46
N VAL A 167 19.08 5.07 -16.55
CA VAL A 167 18.78 4.24 -15.38
C VAL A 167 20.08 3.89 -14.63
N ALA A 168 21.15 3.52 -15.33
CA ALA A 168 22.45 3.26 -14.72
C ALA A 168 23.04 4.51 -14.03
N GLU A 169 23.01 5.66 -14.69
CA GLU A 169 23.46 6.94 -14.12
C GLU A 169 22.64 7.34 -12.87
N ALA A 170 21.33 7.08 -12.88
CA ALA A 170 20.47 7.32 -11.72
C ALA A 170 20.86 6.42 -10.53
N PHE A 171 21.15 5.13 -10.78
CA PHE A 171 21.65 4.23 -9.74
C PHE A 171 23.00 4.69 -9.18
N GLU A 172 23.95 5.04 -10.05
CA GLU A 172 25.28 5.51 -9.62
C GLU A 172 25.20 6.77 -8.74
N LEU A 173 24.39 7.75 -9.15
CA LEU A 173 24.18 8.97 -8.36
C LEU A 173 23.56 8.67 -7.00
N LEU A 174 22.55 7.80 -6.96
CA LEU A 174 21.87 7.44 -5.72
C LEU A 174 22.78 6.61 -4.81
N ASP A 175 23.53 5.64 -5.32
CA ASP A 175 24.44 4.83 -4.51
C ASP A 175 25.56 5.68 -3.88
N LEU A 176 25.98 6.75 -4.56
CA LEU A 176 26.98 7.69 -4.04
C LEU A 176 26.46 8.52 -2.84
N HIS A 177 25.18 8.91 -2.86
CA HIS A 177 24.64 9.91 -1.93
C HIS A 177 23.59 9.37 -0.95
N VAL A 178 22.95 8.25 -1.27
CA VAL A 178 21.78 7.70 -0.59
C VAL A 178 22.00 6.21 -0.35
N PRO A 179 22.47 5.81 0.86
CA PRO A 179 22.77 4.41 1.11
C PRO A 179 21.51 3.55 0.99
N ARG A 180 21.52 2.62 0.03
CA ARG A 180 20.43 1.65 -0.15
C ARG A 180 20.44 0.65 1.01
N LYS A 181 19.39 0.67 1.81
CA LYS A 181 19.17 -0.30 2.90
C LYS A 181 17.90 -1.07 2.63
N ARG A 182 18.05 -2.36 2.30
CA ARG A 182 16.92 -3.29 2.24
C ARG A 182 16.25 -3.35 3.61
N ARG A 183 14.94 -3.16 3.63
CA ARG A 183 14.19 -3.16 4.89
C ARG A 183 14.07 -4.60 5.38
N GLN A 184 14.31 -4.79 6.67
CA GLN A 184 13.91 -6.03 7.32
C GLN A 184 12.39 -6.07 7.35
N VAL A 185 11.82 -7.09 6.70
CA VAL A 185 10.37 -7.31 6.70
C VAL A 185 9.94 -7.76 8.10
N LEU A 186 8.96 -7.06 8.66
CA LEU A 186 8.27 -7.44 9.90
C LEU A 186 6.82 -7.77 9.56
N PRO A 187 6.48 -9.05 9.36
CA PRO A 187 5.15 -9.46 8.93
C PRO A 187 4.07 -9.00 9.91
N LEU A 188 2.89 -8.69 9.37
CA LEU A 188 1.68 -8.47 10.15
C LEU A 188 1.00 -9.80 10.48
N PRO A 189 0.24 -9.88 11.59
CA PRO A 189 -0.57 -11.06 11.88
C PRO A 189 -1.48 -11.43 10.71
N ALA A 190 -1.38 -12.70 10.28
CA ALA A 190 -2.16 -13.28 9.20
C ALA A 190 -3.63 -13.48 9.59
N GLY A 191 -4.47 -13.66 8.57
CA GLY A 191 -5.88 -13.99 8.71
C GLY A 191 -6.81 -12.84 8.32
N GLN A 192 -7.93 -13.20 7.69
CA GLN A 192 -8.88 -12.29 7.01
C GLN A 192 -9.30 -11.05 7.83
N TYR A 193 -9.46 -11.20 9.15
CA TYR A 193 -9.92 -10.12 10.03
C TYR A 193 -8.80 -9.50 10.87
N ALA A 194 -7.56 -9.96 10.73
CA ALA A 194 -6.41 -9.39 11.41
C ALA A 194 -5.79 -8.25 10.60
N SER A 195 -5.25 -7.24 11.29
CA SER A 195 -4.47 -6.14 10.70
C SER A 195 -5.20 -5.45 9.54
N VAL A 196 -6.47 -5.10 9.75
CA VAL A 196 -7.33 -4.53 8.70
C VAL A 196 -7.24 -3.00 8.71
N PRO A 197 -6.89 -2.33 7.60
CA PRO A 197 -6.87 -0.88 7.56
C PRO A 197 -8.23 -0.29 7.92
N THR A 198 -8.26 0.73 8.79
CA THR A 198 -9.50 1.36 9.26
C THR A 198 -10.35 1.91 8.11
N LYS A 199 -9.72 2.36 7.02
CA LYS A 199 -10.41 2.78 5.77
C LYS A 199 -11.36 1.69 5.26
N MET A 200 -10.93 0.43 5.30
CA MET A 200 -11.72 -0.71 4.81
C MET A 200 -12.97 -1.00 5.64
N LEU A 201 -13.13 -0.36 6.80
CA LEU A 201 -14.25 -0.58 7.72
C LEU A 201 -15.28 0.56 7.68
N ARG A 202 -14.95 1.69 7.02
CA ARG A 202 -15.72 2.94 7.08
C ARG A 202 -17.09 2.85 6.41
N ASP A 203 -17.19 2.06 5.33
CA ASP A 203 -18.44 1.89 4.60
C ASP A 203 -18.67 0.42 4.22
N ASP A 204 -19.91 0.11 3.88
CA ASP A 204 -20.38 -1.24 3.59
C ASP A 204 -19.73 -1.84 2.35
N ARG A 205 -19.40 -1.02 1.35
CA ARG A 205 -18.78 -1.46 0.09
C ARG A 205 -17.36 -1.96 0.34
N LEU A 206 -16.55 -1.20 1.06
CA LEU A 206 -15.18 -1.57 1.43
C LEU A 206 -15.17 -2.70 2.45
N ARG A 207 -16.07 -2.66 3.44
CA ARG A 207 -16.18 -3.71 4.47
C ARG A 207 -16.48 -5.07 3.87
N ALA A 208 -17.21 -5.12 2.75
CA ALA A 208 -17.52 -6.37 2.07
C ALA A 208 -16.27 -7.13 1.55
N PHE A 209 -15.18 -6.41 1.24
CA PHE A 209 -13.89 -7.03 0.92
C PHE A 209 -13.29 -7.77 2.13
N VAL A 210 -13.42 -7.17 3.32
CA VAL A 210 -12.99 -7.77 4.59
C VAL A 210 -13.87 -8.96 4.95
N GLY A 211 -15.21 -8.80 4.99
CA GLY A 211 -16.17 -9.88 5.22
C GLY A 211 -17.30 -9.53 6.20
N SER A 212 -18.33 -10.37 6.25
CA SER A 212 -19.58 -10.10 6.98
C SER A 212 -19.44 -10.12 8.51
N ARG A 213 -18.43 -10.81 9.05
CA ARG A 213 -18.23 -10.93 10.51
C ARG A 213 -17.50 -9.74 11.15
N VAL A 214 -17.25 -8.66 10.40
CA VAL A 214 -16.67 -7.44 10.98
C VAL A 214 -17.60 -6.93 12.07
N HIS A 215 -17.04 -6.64 13.24
CA HIS A 215 -17.82 -6.17 14.38
C HIS A 215 -18.48 -4.83 14.05
N PRO A 216 -19.79 -4.66 14.28
CA PRO A 216 -20.53 -3.45 13.87
C PRO A 216 -20.04 -2.18 14.56
N THR A 217 -19.42 -2.26 15.74
CA THR A 217 -18.87 -1.06 16.41
C THR A 217 -17.60 -0.51 15.77
N LEU A 218 -17.02 -1.19 14.79
CA LEU A 218 -15.85 -0.74 14.03
C LEU A 218 -16.24 0.07 12.78
N THR A 219 -17.53 0.20 12.49
CA THR A 219 -18.04 0.85 11.27
C THR A 219 -18.29 2.35 11.45
N GLN A 220 -18.16 2.87 12.68
CA GLN A 220 -18.32 4.29 12.95
C GLN A 220 -17.00 5.06 12.83
N PRO A 221 -17.02 6.34 12.40
CA PRO A 221 -15.85 7.19 12.39
C PRO A 221 -15.19 7.25 13.78
N SER A 222 -13.86 7.27 13.83
CA SER A 222 -13.07 7.31 15.06
C SER A 222 -13.47 8.46 16.01
N SER A 223 -13.96 9.59 15.48
CA SER A 223 -14.48 10.73 16.24
C SER A 223 -15.83 10.48 16.93
N ALA A 224 -16.66 9.57 16.43
CA ALA A 224 -17.88 9.10 17.08
C ALA A 224 -17.55 8.08 18.18
N ARG A 225 -16.53 7.24 17.94
CA ARG A 225 -16.02 6.25 18.90
C ARG A 225 -15.40 6.91 20.14
N ALA A 226 -14.58 7.94 19.97
CA ALA A 226 -14.00 8.71 21.06
C ALA A 226 -15.09 9.38 21.93
N ARG A 227 -16.12 9.96 21.30
CA ARG A 227 -17.27 10.58 22.01
C ARG A 227 -18.13 9.56 22.76
N ALA A 228 -18.40 8.39 22.18
CA ALA A 228 -19.15 7.33 22.84
C ALA A 228 -18.40 6.74 24.06
N THR A 229 -17.07 6.70 23.99
CA THR A 229 -16.23 6.23 25.11
C THR A 229 -16.16 7.28 26.23
N SER A 230 -16.08 8.57 25.88
CA SER A 230 -16.04 9.67 26.85
C SER A 230 -17.36 9.89 27.61
N ARG A 231 -18.51 9.56 27.02
CA ARG A 231 -19.82 9.68 27.69
C ARG A 231 -20.10 8.58 28.71
N ARG A 232 -19.36 7.47 28.67
CA ARG A 232 -19.58 6.32 29.56
C ARG A 232 -18.72 6.35 30.83
N THR A 233 -17.78 7.29 30.92
CA THR A 233 -16.88 7.49 32.07
C THR A 233 -17.29 8.62 33.00
N VAL A 234 -18.47 9.24 32.80
CA VAL A 234 -19.03 10.14 33.82
C VAL A 234 -19.61 9.27 34.93
N ARG A 235 -18.83 9.07 36.01
CA ARG A 235 -19.36 8.52 37.27
C ARG A 235 -20.44 9.48 37.79
N PRO A 236 -21.56 8.97 38.35
CA PRO A 236 -22.49 9.83 39.06
C PRO A 236 -21.75 10.43 40.26
N THR A 237 -21.70 11.76 40.31
CA THR A 237 -21.23 12.52 41.46
C THR A 237 -22.09 12.12 42.65
N GLN A 238 -21.52 11.45 43.65
CA GLN A 238 -22.19 11.28 44.93
C GLN A 238 -22.31 12.65 45.58
N GLU A 239 -23.55 13.10 45.80
CA GLU A 239 -23.84 14.24 46.67
C GLU A 239 -23.35 13.92 48.09
N VAL A 240 -22.38 14.68 48.56
CA VAL A 240 -21.97 14.70 49.96
C VAL A 240 -22.72 15.84 50.62
N THR A 241 -23.80 15.50 51.33
CA THR A 241 -24.50 16.41 52.24
C THR A 241 -23.62 16.64 53.48
N TYR A 242 -23.09 17.85 53.63
CA TYR A 242 -22.41 18.27 54.86
C TYR A 242 -23.46 18.67 55.90
N GLY A 243 -23.56 17.86 56.96
CA GLY A 243 -24.31 18.18 58.17
C GLY A 243 -23.58 19.20 59.03
N GLN A 244 -24.38 20.14 59.57
CA GLN A 244 -24.00 21.23 60.44
C GLN A 244 -23.38 20.77 61.77
N ARG A 245 -22.43 21.56 62.27
CA ARG A 245 -22.32 21.93 63.68
C ARG A 245 -22.09 23.44 63.77
#